data_AF-A0A2I0BFC0-F1
#
_entry.id   AF-A0A2I0BFC0-F1
#
_cell.length_a   1.000
_cell.length_b   1.000
_cell.length_c   1.000
_cell.angle_alpha   90.00
_cell.angle_beta   90.00
_cell.angle_gamma   90.00
#
_symmetry.space_group_name_H-M   'P 1'
#
loop_
_entity.id
_entity.type
_entity.pdbx_description
1 polymer ?
#
loop_
_entity_poly.entity_id
_entity_poly.type
_entity_poly.pdbx_seq_one_letter_code
_entity_poly.pdbx_strand_id
1 'polypeptide(L)'
;MALVPSNSLLAPPLALRACIPSLPFVSVSPVSPSQPRWSPAARRIDPAMGSSSSSIARASPSSHNPSAAGFDERTVDALGNVQVFAVNGEPVFFRDLWDQKEGMAVVALLRHFGCICCWELASELKDLIPRFDSDDVKLIAVGIGTIDRARILLEELPFPLDYLYADPDRKAYKILSLYYGLGRTFFNPASTKVFSRIDSLKRAGRNYTISATPDDKSSVLQQGGVLVFKGKELLYARKDEGTGDHAPLDEILDICCKVPAA
;
A
#
# COMPACT_ATOMS: atom_id res chain seq x y z
N MET A 1 46.75 -41.73 36.47
CA MET A 1 46.56 -42.79 35.45
C MET A 1 45.16 -42.60 34.89
N ALA A 2 44.87 -42.44 33.61
CA ALA A 2 45.58 -42.38 32.35
C ALA A 2 44.55 -41.79 31.35
N LEU A 3 44.91 -40.73 30.61
CA LEU A 3 45.08 -40.70 29.16
C LEU A 3 43.79 -40.77 28.29
N VAL A 4 43.52 -39.63 27.64
CA VAL A 4 42.85 -39.43 26.32
C VAL A 4 43.50 -40.36 25.25
N PRO A 5 42.88 -40.71 24.09
CA PRO A 5 42.45 -39.79 23.00
C PRO A 5 41.12 -40.23 22.31
N SER A 6 40.44 -39.53 21.39
CA SER A 6 40.91 -39.12 20.06
C SER A 6 39.86 -38.27 19.32
N ASN A 7 40.35 -37.25 18.61
CA ASN A 7 39.65 -36.45 17.60
C ASN A 7 39.07 -37.29 16.45
N SER A 8 37.97 -36.84 15.86
CA SER A 8 37.69 -37.05 14.43
C SER A 8 36.97 -35.83 13.85
N LEU A 9 37.74 -35.06 13.08
CA LEU A 9 37.32 -33.99 12.19
C LEU A 9 36.59 -34.62 11.00
N LEU A 10 35.32 -34.29 10.81
CA LEU A 10 34.60 -34.57 9.57
C LEU A 10 34.71 -33.33 8.66
N ALA A 11 35.35 -33.53 7.52
CA ALA A 11 35.50 -32.54 6.45
C ALA A 11 34.14 -32.14 5.84
N PRO A 12 34.01 -30.91 5.28
CA PRO A 12 32.82 -30.53 4.54
C PRO A 12 32.82 -31.17 3.13
N PRO A 13 31.65 -31.36 2.50
CA PRO A 13 31.54 -31.99 1.20
C PRO A 13 32.02 -31.06 0.07
N LEU A 14 32.61 -31.68 -0.95
CA LEU A 14 33.02 -31.08 -2.22
C LEU A 14 31.84 -30.41 -2.93
N ALA A 15 31.97 -29.12 -3.21
CA ALA A 15 31.04 -28.38 -4.07
C ALA A 15 31.21 -28.84 -5.53
N LEU A 16 30.15 -29.42 -6.11
CA LEU A 16 30.04 -29.62 -7.55
C LEU A 16 29.95 -28.26 -8.23
N ARG A 17 30.97 -27.93 -9.02
CA ARG A 17 31.02 -26.74 -9.88
C ARG A 17 30.16 -27.01 -11.12
N ALA A 18 28.93 -26.52 -11.13
CA ALA A 18 28.09 -26.54 -12.33
C ALA A 18 28.54 -25.42 -13.29
N CYS A 19 29.12 -25.80 -14.43
CA CYS A 19 29.36 -24.90 -15.56
C CYS A 19 28.02 -24.44 -16.14
N ILE A 20 27.76 -23.13 -16.09
CA ILE A 20 26.64 -22.51 -16.81
C ILE A 20 27.13 -22.22 -18.24
N PRO A 21 26.48 -22.73 -19.30
CA PRO A 21 26.81 -22.35 -20.66
C PRO A 21 26.30 -20.93 -20.93
N SER A 22 27.20 -20.08 -21.43
CA SER A 22 26.93 -18.73 -21.92
C SER A 22 26.01 -18.78 -23.15
N LEU A 23 24.83 -18.17 -23.05
CA LEU A 23 23.91 -17.95 -24.17
C LEU A 23 24.42 -16.80 -25.08
N PRO A 24 24.14 -16.86 -26.39
CA PRO A 24 24.68 -15.91 -27.35
C PRO A 24 24.00 -14.54 -27.26
N PHE A 25 24.85 -13.52 -27.37
CA PHE A 25 24.50 -12.11 -27.43
C PHE A 25 23.77 -11.81 -28.75
N VAL A 26 22.45 -11.57 -28.69
CA VAL A 26 21.69 -11.12 -29.85
C VAL A 26 21.77 -9.60 -29.93
N SER A 27 22.53 -9.10 -30.89
CA SER A 27 22.63 -7.68 -31.22
C SER A 27 21.36 -7.23 -31.94
N VAL A 28 20.62 -6.30 -31.35
CA VAL A 28 19.48 -5.64 -31.99
C VAL A 28 19.89 -4.20 -32.30
N SER A 29 20.07 -3.90 -33.58
CA SER A 29 20.33 -2.54 -34.07
C SER A 29 19.08 -1.66 -33.88
N PRO A 30 19.23 -0.38 -33.49
CA PRO A 30 18.10 0.53 -33.37
C PRO A 30 17.66 1.04 -34.76
N VAL A 31 16.36 0.88 -35.05
CA VAL A 31 15.67 1.50 -36.18
C VAL A 31 15.37 2.96 -35.83
N SER A 32 15.78 3.87 -36.71
CA SER A 32 15.62 5.31 -36.61
C SER A 32 14.14 5.75 -36.71
N PRO A 33 13.68 6.74 -35.94
CA PRO A 33 12.28 7.20 -36.00
C PRO A 33 12.05 8.22 -37.12
N SER A 34 11.10 7.94 -38.01
CA SER A 34 10.55 8.92 -38.95
C SER A 34 9.40 9.70 -38.29
N GLN A 35 9.58 11.02 -38.10
CA GLN A 35 8.53 11.92 -37.64
C GLN A 35 7.55 12.27 -38.77
N PRO A 36 6.23 12.33 -38.52
CA PRO A 36 5.32 13.10 -39.34
C PRO A 36 5.11 14.51 -38.77
N ARG A 37 5.40 15.47 -39.65
CA ARG A 37 5.20 16.92 -39.58
C ARG A 37 3.72 17.28 -39.58
N TRP A 38 3.19 17.84 -38.48
CA TRP A 38 1.85 18.42 -38.43
C TRP A 38 1.95 19.92 -38.15
N SER A 39 1.41 20.73 -39.06
CA SER A 39 1.33 22.20 -38.95
C SER A 39 -0.03 22.59 -38.36
N PRO A 40 -0.12 23.65 -37.52
CA PRO A 40 -1.39 24.09 -36.96
C PRO A 40 -2.08 25.07 -37.91
N ALA A 41 -3.33 24.78 -38.27
CA ALA A 41 -4.21 25.74 -38.92
C ALA A 41 -5.02 26.47 -37.85
N ALA A 42 -4.69 27.75 -37.66
CA ALA A 42 -5.47 28.69 -36.88
C ALA A 42 -6.86 28.93 -37.51
N ARG A 43 -7.89 29.06 -36.66
CA ARG A 43 -9.11 29.78 -37.04
C ARG A 43 -9.63 30.57 -35.83
N ARG A 44 -9.58 31.89 -35.98
CA ARG A 44 -10.23 32.90 -35.14
C ARG A 44 -11.73 32.90 -35.42
N ILE A 45 -12.55 33.01 -34.37
CA ILE A 45 -13.88 33.63 -34.42
C ILE A 45 -14.13 34.30 -33.06
N ASP A 46 -14.25 35.62 -33.03
CA ASP A 46 -14.82 36.43 -31.94
C ASP A 46 -16.29 36.81 -32.29
N PRO A 47 -17.05 37.57 -31.47
CA PRO A 47 -18.14 37.04 -30.65
C PRO A 47 -19.51 37.61 -31.07
N ALA A 48 -20.61 37.05 -30.55
CA ALA A 48 -21.92 37.68 -30.63
C ALA A 48 -22.64 37.65 -29.28
N MET A 49 -23.03 38.85 -28.83
CA MET A 49 -23.87 39.18 -27.69
C MET A 49 -25.24 38.48 -27.73
N GLY A 50 -25.68 38.00 -26.58
CA GLY A 50 -27.05 37.53 -26.34
C GLY A 50 -27.35 37.53 -24.85
N SER A 51 -27.89 38.65 -24.36
CA SER A 51 -28.38 38.83 -22.99
C SER A 51 -29.57 37.92 -22.71
N SER A 52 -29.50 37.11 -21.65
CA SER A 52 -30.68 36.57 -20.97
C SER A 52 -30.30 36.20 -19.53
N SER A 53 -30.75 37.04 -18.61
CA SER A 53 -30.64 36.88 -17.18
C SER A 53 -31.55 35.73 -16.71
N SER A 54 -30.96 34.66 -16.21
CA SER A 54 -31.66 33.68 -15.36
C SER A 54 -30.80 33.41 -14.13
N SER A 55 -31.40 33.65 -12.98
CA SER A 55 -30.83 33.45 -11.65
C SER A 55 -30.62 31.96 -11.40
N ILE A 56 -29.39 31.49 -11.68
CA ILE A 56 -28.94 30.16 -11.26
C ILE A 56 -28.56 30.26 -9.79
N ALA A 57 -29.34 29.58 -8.94
CA ALA A 57 -28.97 29.31 -7.56
C ALA A 57 -27.56 28.70 -7.55
N ARG A 58 -26.62 29.41 -6.93
CA ARG A 58 -25.24 28.94 -6.74
C ARG A 58 -25.30 27.77 -5.76
N ALA A 59 -25.50 26.57 -6.28
CA ALA A 59 -25.14 25.36 -5.56
C ALA A 59 -23.65 25.50 -5.27
N SER A 60 -23.31 25.53 -3.97
CA SER A 60 -21.92 25.42 -3.53
C SER A 60 -21.32 24.21 -4.24
N PRO A 61 -20.15 24.33 -4.90
CA PRO A 61 -19.48 23.15 -5.39
C PRO A 61 -19.15 22.33 -4.14
N SER A 62 -19.80 21.18 -3.97
CA SER A 62 -19.25 20.13 -3.14
C SER A 62 -17.82 19.95 -3.64
N SER A 63 -16.86 20.15 -2.75
CA SER A 63 -15.46 19.82 -2.99
C SER A 63 -15.37 18.30 -3.17
N HIS A 64 -15.74 17.81 -4.35
CA HIS A 64 -15.54 16.43 -4.72
C HIS A 64 -14.04 16.27 -4.94
N ASN A 65 -13.35 15.84 -3.88
CA ASN A 65 -12.00 15.33 -3.98
C ASN A 65 -12.02 14.17 -4.99
N PRO A 66 -11.34 14.28 -6.14
CA PRO A 66 -11.33 13.24 -7.16
C PRO A 66 -10.73 11.91 -6.64
N SER A 67 -10.02 11.96 -5.52
CA SER A 67 -9.48 10.82 -4.77
C SER A 67 -10.56 9.94 -4.11
N ALA A 68 -11.77 10.45 -3.82
CA ALA A 68 -12.83 9.69 -3.16
C ALA A 68 -13.76 8.92 -4.13
N ALA A 69 -13.47 8.95 -5.45
CA ALA A 69 -14.30 8.27 -6.44
C ALA A 69 -14.40 6.76 -6.15
N GLY A 70 -15.62 6.29 -5.85
CA GLY A 70 -15.88 4.89 -5.47
C GLY A 70 -15.83 4.59 -3.98
N PHE A 71 -15.73 5.60 -3.12
CA PHE A 71 -15.87 5.49 -1.67
C PHE A 71 -17.04 6.37 -1.21
N ASP A 72 -18.26 5.92 -1.49
CA ASP A 72 -19.47 6.62 -1.02
C ASP A 72 -19.74 6.34 0.47
N GLU A 73 -20.68 7.08 1.05
CA GLU A 73 -21.08 6.95 2.46
C GLU A 73 -21.50 5.51 2.81
N ARG A 74 -22.17 4.81 1.88
CA ARG A 74 -22.55 3.40 2.04
C ARG A 74 -21.34 2.49 2.16
N THR A 75 -20.29 2.75 1.38
CA THR A 75 -19.02 2.00 1.42
C THR A 75 -18.31 2.24 2.75
N VAL A 76 -18.30 3.48 3.25
CA VAL A 76 -17.72 3.83 4.56
C VAL A 76 -18.48 3.15 5.71
N ASP A 77 -19.82 3.21 5.69
CA ASP A 77 -20.67 2.52 6.67
C ASP A 77 -20.48 1.00 6.62
N ALA A 78 -20.38 0.41 5.42
CA ALA A 78 -20.11 -1.01 5.26
C ALA A 78 -18.72 -1.37 5.81
N LEU A 79 -17.70 -0.54 5.55
CA LEU A 79 -16.35 -0.73 6.09
C LEU A 79 -16.39 -0.71 7.62
N GLY A 80 -17.10 0.22 8.23
CA GLY A 80 -17.23 0.32 9.69
C GLY A 80 -17.79 -0.95 10.35
N ASN A 81 -18.54 -1.78 9.61
CA ASN A 81 -19.09 -3.06 10.08
C ASN A 81 -18.16 -4.26 9.82
N VAL A 82 -16.99 -4.07 9.21
CA VAL A 82 -16.00 -5.13 9.01
C VAL A 82 -15.27 -5.41 10.31
N GLN A 83 -15.20 -6.68 10.70
CA GLN A 83 -14.31 -7.14 11.77
C GLN A 83 -12.92 -7.44 11.20
N VAL A 84 -11.91 -6.83 11.81
CA VAL A 84 -10.49 -7.18 11.68
C VAL A 84 -10.01 -7.75 13.00
N PHE A 85 -8.82 -8.35 12.99
CA PHE A 85 -8.27 -9.01 14.17
C PHE A 85 -7.01 -8.30 14.62
N ALA A 86 -6.99 -7.81 15.85
CA ALA A 86 -5.75 -7.41 16.50
C ALA A 86 -4.83 -8.65 16.64
N VAL A 87 -3.51 -8.43 16.69
CA VAL A 87 -2.55 -9.56 16.69
C VAL A 87 -2.58 -10.38 18.00
N ASN A 88 -3.19 -9.84 19.05
CA ASN A 88 -3.54 -10.57 20.27
C ASN A 88 -4.71 -11.57 20.08
N GLY A 89 -5.39 -11.54 18.93
CA GLY A 89 -6.52 -12.40 18.58
C GLY A 89 -7.89 -11.80 18.81
N GLU A 90 -7.97 -10.57 19.31
CA GLU A 90 -9.23 -9.88 19.56
C GLU A 90 -9.88 -9.42 18.24
N PRO A 91 -11.15 -9.79 17.98
CA PRO A 91 -11.91 -9.22 16.87
C PRO A 91 -12.37 -7.80 17.22
N VAL A 92 -12.14 -6.86 16.31
CA VAL A 92 -12.50 -5.44 16.47
C VAL A 92 -13.18 -4.95 15.20
N PHE A 93 -14.29 -4.22 15.32
CA PHE A 93 -14.89 -3.58 14.16
C PHE A 93 -14.07 -2.36 13.74
N PHE A 94 -13.98 -2.10 12.43
CA PHE A 94 -13.25 -0.96 11.88
C PHE A 94 -13.64 0.37 12.54
N ARG A 95 -14.95 0.60 12.76
CA ARG A 95 -15.45 1.83 13.39
C ARG A 95 -14.99 2.02 14.84
N ASP A 96 -14.52 0.97 15.50
CA ASP A 96 -14.10 1.01 16.90
C ASP A 96 -12.59 1.25 17.04
N LEU A 97 -11.85 1.37 15.91
CA LEU A 97 -10.39 1.55 15.91
C LEU A 97 -9.95 3.00 16.16
N TRP A 98 -10.84 3.98 15.98
CA TRP A 98 -10.62 5.40 16.29
C TRP A 98 -11.94 6.08 16.67
N ASP A 99 -11.86 7.28 17.25
CA ASP A 99 -13.06 8.05 17.56
C ASP A 99 -13.79 8.51 16.28
N GLN A 100 -15.01 8.01 16.10
CA GLN A 100 -15.87 8.29 14.96
C GLN A 100 -16.47 9.70 14.96
N LYS A 101 -16.30 10.50 16.02
CA LYS A 101 -16.81 11.87 16.08
C LYS A 101 -15.79 12.88 15.59
N GLU A 102 -14.61 12.89 16.19
CA GLU A 102 -13.60 13.92 15.95
C GLU A 102 -12.20 13.38 15.67
N GLY A 103 -11.95 12.10 15.95
CA GLY A 103 -10.63 11.48 15.81
C GLY A 103 -10.13 11.44 14.38
N MET A 104 -8.84 11.72 14.19
CA MET A 104 -8.15 11.57 12.91
C MET A 104 -7.57 10.16 12.80
N ALA A 105 -7.75 9.50 11.66
CA ALA A 105 -7.17 8.17 11.43
C ALA A 105 -6.60 8.00 10.03
N VAL A 106 -5.43 7.35 9.95
CA VAL A 106 -4.83 6.88 8.72
C VAL A 106 -4.94 5.36 8.68
N VAL A 107 -5.69 4.84 7.72
CA VAL A 107 -5.85 3.40 7.50
C VAL A 107 -4.97 2.99 6.31
N ALA A 108 -3.87 2.30 6.60
CA ALA A 108 -2.97 1.73 5.60
C ALA A 108 -3.32 0.25 5.34
N LEU A 109 -3.79 -0.06 4.12
CA LEU A 109 -4.16 -1.41 3.71
C LEU A 109 -2.99 -2.08 2.99
N LEU A 110 -2.25 -2.91 3.71
CA LEU A 110 -1.15 -3.72 3.20
C LEU A 110 -1.68 -4.88 2.36
N ARG A 111 -1.16 -5.07 1.15
CA ARG A 111 -1.62 -6.15 0.24
C ARG A 111 -1.70 -7.52 0.90
N HIS A 112 -0.66 -7.90 1.63
CA HIS A 112 -0.59 -9.10 2.48
C HIS A 112 0.72 -9.11 3.27
N PHE A 113 0.76 -9.88 4.37
CA PHE A 113 1.96 -9.95 5.21
C PHE A 113 3.17 -10.57 4.52
N GLY A 114 3.01 -11.36 3.45
CA GLY A 114 4.13 -11.90 2.66
C GLY A 114 4.70 -10.99 1.56
N CYS A 115 4.23 -9.75 1.42
CA CYS A 115 4.63 -8.86 0.32
C CYS A 115 5.83 -8.01 0.73
N ILE A 116 6.96 -8.12 0.02
CA ILE A 116 8.17 -7.34 0.35
C ILE A 116 7.94 -5.82 0.27
N CYS A 117 7.17 -5.32 -0.70
CA CYS A 117 6.83 -3.90 -0.76
C CYS A 117 5.96 -3.47 0.43
N CYS A 118 5.14 -4.37 0.98
CA CYS A 118 4.38 -4.07 2.19
C CYS A 118 5.25 -4.07 3.45
N TRP A 119 6.34 -4.83 3.48
CA TRP A 119 7.33 -4.74 4.56
C TRP A 119 8.07 -3.40 4.51
N GLU A 120 8.38 -2.93 3.30
CA GLU A 120 8.93 -1.60 3.10
C GLU A 120 7.96 -0.51 3.60
N LEU A 121 6.70 -0.53 3.15
CA LEU A 121 5.68 0.41 3.63
C LEU A 121 5.51 0.33 5.15
N ALA A 122 5.44 -0.88 5.73
CA ALA A 122 5.34 -1.05 7.18
C ALA A 122 6.56 -0.49 7.91
N SER A 123 7.77 -0.64 7.35
CA SER A 123 8.98 -0.06 7.92
C SER A 123 8.93 1.47 7.92
N GLU A 124 8.48 2.09 6.83
CA GLU A 124 8.34 3.54 6.73
C GLU A 124 7.25 4.06 7.67
N LEU A 125 6.09 3.39 7.71
CA LEU A 125 5.00 3.71 8.62
C LEU A 125 5.44 3.65 10.09
N LYS A 126 6.20 2.62 10.47
CA LYS A 126 6.77 2.48 11.81
C LYS A 126 7.62 3.70 12.19
N ASP A 127 8.47 4.16 11.29
CA ASP A 127 9.35 5.30 11.54
C ASP A 127 8.54 6.62 11.66
N LEU A 128 7.31 6.67 11.12
CA LEU A 128 6.39 7.81 11.19
C LEU A 128 5.40 7.76 12.36
N ILE A 129 5.28 6.65 13.08
CA ILE A 129 4.38 6.53 14.25
C ILE A 129 4.54 7.70 15.23
N PRO A 130 5.76 8.11 15.66
CA PRO A 130 5.91 9.21 16.59
C PRO A 130 5.31 10.54 16.10
N ARG A 131 5.27 10.76 14.78
CA ARG A 131 4.69 11.96 14.18
C ARG A 131 3.17 11.88 14.10
N PHE A 132 2.63 10.71 13.77
CA PHE A 132 1.19 10.49 13.84
C PHE A 132 0.68 10.66 15.27
N ASP A 133 1.37 10.06 16.24
CA ASP A 133 1.01 10.16 17.67
C ASP A 133 1.12 11.60 18.19
N SER A 134 2.13 12.38 17.77
CA SER A 134 2.28 13.78 18.20
C SER A 134 1.15 14.68 17.68
N ASP A 135 0.57 14.33 16.54
CA ASP A 135 -0.49 15.07 15.87
C ASP A 135 -1.89 14.52 16.22
N ASP A 136 -2.00 13.62 17.20
CA ASP A 136 -3.24 12.92 17.60
C ASP A 136 -3.93 12.19 16.42
N VAL A 137 -3.12 11.60 15.55
CA VAL A 137 -3.56 10.82 14.40
C VAL A 137 -3.38 9.34 14.68
N LYS A 138 -4.47 8.58 14.67
CA LYS A 138 -4.42 7.13 14.83
C LYS A 138 -3.94 6.47 13.54
N LEU A 139 -2.74 5.90 13.53
CA LEU A 139 -2.31 5.02 12.45
C LEU A 139 -2.87 3.59 12.66
N ILE A 140 -3.42 3.01 11.60
CA ILE A 140 -4.00 1.66 11.56
C ILE A 140 -3.46 0.95 10.31
N ALA A 141 -2.59 -0.03 10.48
CA ALA A 141 -2.12 -0.89 9.41
C ALA A 141 -2.91 -2.21 9.40
N VAL A 142 -3.53 -2.55 8.26
CA VAL A 142 -4.29 -3.80 8.11
C VAL A 142 -3.67 -4.61 6.99
N GLY A 143 -3.34 -5.87 7.25
CA GLY A 143 -2.80 -6.78 6.24
C GLY A 143 -3.67 -8.02 6.01
N ILE A 144 -3.62 -8.54 4.79
CA ILE A 144 -4.25 -9.83 4.47
C ILE A 144 -3.37 -10.97 4.99
N GLY A 145 -4.01 -11.90 5.69
CA GLY A 145 -3.42 -13.11 6.24
C GLY A 145 -4.00 -13.41 7.63
N THR A 146 -3.63 -14.57 8.19
CA THR A 146 -4.01 -14.89 9.57
C THR A 146 -3.21 -14.06 10.56
N ILE A 147 -3.65 -14.07 11.82
CA ILE A 147 -2.92 -13.44 12.94
C ILE A 147 -1.48 -13.99 13.02
N ASP A 148 -1.27 -15.28 12.78
CA ASP A 148 0.08 -15.87 12.80
C ASP A 148 0.97 -15.31 11.68
N ARG A 149 0.41 -14.97 10.51
CA ARG A 149 1.16 -14.30 9.46
C ARG A 149 1.50 -12.85 9.83
N ALA A 150 0.62 -12.17 10.57
CA ALA A 150 0.88 -10.83 11.11
C ALA A 150 2.00 -10.85 12.17
N ARG A 151 2.04 -11.88 13.04
CA ARG A 151 3.10 -12.06 14.05
C ARG A 151 4.48 -12.15 13.44
N ILE A 152 4.62 -12.88 12.33
CA ILE A 152 5.89 -12.95 11.59
C ILE A 152 6.36 -11.54 11.19
N LEU A 153 5.45 -10.66 10.75
CA LEU A 153 5.83 -9.29 10.44
C LEU A 153 6.30 -8.55 11.70
N LEU A 154 5.59 -8.65 12.84
CA LEU A 154 6.00 -8.00 14.10
C LEU A 154 7.36 -8.48 14.64
N GLU A 155 7.64 -9.78 14.51
CA GLU A 155 8.87 -10.40 15.02
C GLU A 155 10.08 -10.00 14.17
N GLU A 156 9.93 -10.02 12.84
CA GLU A 156 11.02 -9.79 11.91
C GLU A 156 11.21 -8.30 11.57
N LEU A 157 10.14 -7.52 11.62
CA LEU A 157 10.10 -6.07 11.54
C LEU A 157 9.49 -5.56 12.86
N PRO A 158 10.21 -4.80 13.70
CA PRO A 158 9.74 -4.37 15.03
C PRO A 158 8.66 -3.28 14.93
N PHE A 159 7.57 -3.59 14.24
CA PHE A 159 6.38 -2.79 14.08
C PHE A 159 5.55 -2.92 15.38
N PRO A 160 4.98 -1.84 15.94
CA PRO A 160 4.28 -1.93 17.20
C PRO A 160 2.94 -2.66 17.06
N LEU A 161 2.65 -3.53 18.03
CA LEU A 161 1.49 -4.43 17.99
C LEU A 161 0.16 -3.67 17.91
N ASP A 162 0.04 -2.52 18.58
CA ASP A 162 -1.21 -1.74 18.70
C ASP A 162 -1.64 -1.03 17.41
N TYR A 163 -0.85 -1.16 16.35
CA TYR A 163 -1.05 -0.51 15.07
C TYR A 163 -1.29 -1.52 13.95
N LEU A 164 -1.15 -2.83 14.21
CA LEU A 164 -1.25 -3.88 13.18
C LEU A 164 -2.49 -4.76 13.39
N TYR A 165 -3.24 -4.95 12.31
CA TYR A 165 -4.44 -5.77 12.28
C TYR A 165 -4.44 -6.72 11.09
N ALA A 166 -5.11 -7.86 11.24
CA ALA A 166 -5.29 -8.86 10.21
C ALA A 166 -6.72 -8.85 9.67
N ASP A 167 -6.87 -8.96 8.34
CA ASP A 167 -8.13 -9.23 7.66
C ASP A 167 -7.99 -10.56 6.86
N PRO A 168 -8.16 -11.72 7.52
CA PRO A 168 -7.93 -13.02 6.90
C PRO A 168 -8.81 -13.28 5.67
N ASP A 169 -10.03 -12.76 5.67
CA ASP A 169 -11.05 -13.00 4.64
C ASP A 169 -11.06 -11.93 3.53
N ARG A 170 -10.19 -10.92 3.63
CA ARG A 170 -10.10 -9.77 2.74
C ARG A 170 -11.42 -8.98 2.66
N LYS A 171 -12.20 -8.94 3.75
CA LYS A 171 -13.52 -8.31 3.77
C LYS A 171 -13.43 -6.81 3.53
N ALA A 172 -12.47 -6.14 4.17
CA ALA A 172 -12.24 -4.70 3.96
C ALA A 172 -11.87 -4.42 2.50
N TYR A 173 -10.96 -5.22 1.95
CA TYR A 173 -10.49 -5.09 0.55
C TYR A 173 -11.64 -5.24 -0.46
N LYS A 174 -12.55 -6.18 -0.22
CA LYS A 174 -13.74 -6.42 -1.07
C LYS A 174 -14.72 -5.26 -0.97
N ILE A 175 -15.05 -4.78 0.23
CA ILE A 175 -15.97 -3.66 0.43
C ILE A 175 -15.44 -2.39 -0.23
N LEU A 176 -14.15 -2.11 -0.05
CA LEU A 176 -13.48 -0.96 -0.65
C LEU A 176 -13.24 -1.12 -2.16
N SER A 177 -13.58 -2.29 -2.71
CA SER A 177 -13.35 -2.63 -4.12
C SER A 177 -11.91 -2.33 -4.53
N LEU A 178 -10.94 -2.70 -3.68
CA LEU A 178 -9.52 -2.54 -3.97
C LEU A 178 -9.12 -3.45 -5.12
N TYR A 179 -8.19 -2.99 -5.94
CA TYR A 179 -7.87 -3.68 -7.18
C TYR A 179 -7.32 -5.09 -6.96
N TYR A 180 -7.62 -5.97 -7.89
CA TYR A 180 -7.20 -7.36 -7.87
C TYR A 180 -6.80 -7.81 -9.28
N GLY A 181 -5.73 -8.59 -9.41
CA GLY A 181 -5.45 -9.33 -10.65
C GLY A 181 -3.98 -9.42 -11.03
N LEU A 182 -3.68 -10.39 -11.90
CA LEU A 182 -2.33 -10.74 -12.33
C LEU A 182 -1.64 -9.61 -13.11
N GLY A 183 -2.33 -9.07 -14.12
CA GLY A 183 -1.88 -7.93 -14.93
C GLY A 183 -1.41 -6.76 -14.07
N ARG A 184 -2.24 -6.44 -13.09
CA ARG A 184 -2.02 -5.33 -12.18
C ARG A 184 -0.91 -5.58 -11.16
N THR A 185 -0.78 -6.82 -10.73
CA THR A 185 0.24 -7.22 -9.75
C THR A 185 1.65 -7.24 -10.34
N PHE A 186 1.81 -7.83 -11.52
CA PHE A 186 3.14 -8.16 -12.08
C PHE A 186 3.52 -7.31 -13.30
N PHE A 187 2.55 -6.71 -13.99
CA PHE A 187 2.77 -6.03 -15.27
C PHE A 187 2.31 -4.57 -15.28
N ASN A 188 1.94 -4.00 -14.12
CA ASN A 188 1.54 -2.61 -14.04
C ASN A 188 2.77 -1.68 -14.07
N PRO A 189 2.84 -0.69 -14.98
CA PRO A 189 3.89 0.33 -14.98
C PRO A 189 4.02 1.10 -13.66
N ALA A 190 2.95 1.23 -12.87
CA ALA A 190 3.00 1.86 -11.55
C ALA A 190 4.00 1.18 -10.60
N SER A 191 4.25 -0.12 -10.79
CA SER A 191 5.22 -0.89 -10.02
C SER A 191 6.68 -0.53 -10.34
N THR A 192 6.95 0.27 -11.38
CA THR A 192 8.31 0.73 -11.70
C THR A 192 8.92 1.61 -10.61
N LYS A 193 8.09 2.23 -9.75
CA LYS A 193 8.52 2.97 -8.55
C LYS A 193 9.27 2.12 -7.53
N VAL A 194 9.20 0.80 -7.62
CA VAL A 194 9.97 -0.13 -6.79
C VAL A 194 11.47 -0.03 -7.11
N PHE A 195 11.84 0.24 -8.37
CA PHE A 195 13.25 0.32 -8.78
C PHE A 195 13.99 1.54 -8.20
N SER A 196 13.28 2.64 -7.93
CA SER A 196 13.89 3.82 -7.28
C SER A 196 14.08 3.66 -5.77
N ARG A 197 13.59 2.55 -5.19
CA ARG A 197 13.52 2.31 -3.73
C ARG A 197 14.28 1.05 -3.31
N ILE A 198 15.32 0.69 -4.06
CA ILE A 198 16.10 -0.54 -3.81
C ILE A 198 16.71 -0.56 -2.40
N ASP A 199 17.19 0.57 -1.89
CA ASP A 199 17.84 0.60 -0.58
C ASP A 199 16.85 0.48 0.59
N SER A 200 15.66 1.10 0.49
CA SER A 200 14.59 0.90 1.48
C SER A 200 14.05 -0.53 1.45
N LEU A 201 13.84 -1.11 0.26
CA LEU A 201 13.48 -2.52 0.11
C LEU A 201 14.54 -3.46 0.71
N LYS A 202 15.83 -3.19 0.50
CA LYS A 202 16.91 -3.97 1.15
C LYS A 202 16.84 -3.85 2.66
N ARG A 203 16.62 -2.64 3.21
CA ARG A 203 16.52 -2.42 4.66
C ARG A 203 15.35 -3.16 5.27
N ALA A 204 14.17 -3.08 4.66
CA ALA A 204 12.96 -3.78 5.08
C ALA A 204 13.06 -5.30 4.83
N GLY A 205 13.82 -5.70 3.81
CA GLY A 205 14.01 -7.09 3.41
C GLY A 205 15.05 -7.88 4.20
N ARG A 206 15.76 -7.26 5.16
CA ARG A 206 16.86 -7.91 5.91
C ARG A 206 16.42 -9.21 6.59
N ASN A 207 15.22 -9.20 7.15
CA ASN A 207 14.61 -10.33 7.85
C ASN A 207 13.36 -10.86 7.12
N TYR A 208 13.20 -10.51 5.84
CA TYR A 208 12.02 -10.88 5.09
C TYR A 208 11.90 -12.38 4.92
N THR A 209 10.70 -12.88 5.15
CA THR A 209 10.35 -14.28 4.91
C THR A 209 9.05 -14.42 4.14
N ILE A 210 9.05 -15.29 3.13
CA ILE A 210 7.86 -15.60 2.36
C ILE A 210 6.83 -16.40 3.18
N SER A 211 7.22 -16.93 4.35
CA SER A 211 6.34 -17.60 5.29
C SER A 211 5.22 -16.70 5.82
N ALA A 212 5.35 -15.38 5.74
CA ALA A 212 4.26 -14.46 6.06
C ALA A 212 3.18 -14.40 4.95
N THR A 213 3.36 -15.10 3.82
CA THR A 213 2.36 -15.14 2.74
C THR A 213 1.08 -15.85 3.23
N PRO A 214 -0.11 -15.29 2.97
CA PRO A 214 -1.38 -15.92 3.30
C PRO A 214 -1.50 -17.35 2.75
N ASP A 215 -2.31 -18.17 3.40
CA ASP A 215 -2.56 -19.54 2.95
C ASP A 215 -3.32 -19.55 1.61
N ASP A 216 -4.33 -18.69 1.49
CA ASP A 216 -4.98 -18.40 0.22
C ASP A 216 -4.05 -17.60 -0.70
N LYS A 217 -3.36 -18.31 -1.60
CA LYS A 217 -2.40 -17.72 -2.55
C LYS A 217 -3.03 -16.78 -3.57
N SER A 218 -4.35 -16.85 -3.79
CA SER A 218 -5.04 -15.87 -4.63
C SER A 218 -4.91 -14.44 -4.06
N SER A 219 -4.75 -14.31 -2.74
CA SER A 219 -4.53 -13.05 -2.04
C SER A 219 -3.29 -12.30 -2.49
N VAL A 220 -2.29 -12.98 -3.07
CA VAL A 220 -1.09 -12.33 -3.61
C VAL A 220 -1.44 -11.38 -4.76
N LEU A 221 -2.58 -11.56 -5.44
CA LEU A 221 -3.01 -10.69 -6.52
C LEU A 221 -3.75 -9.43 -6.05
N GLN A 222 -4.07 -9.34 -4.75
CA GLN A 222 -4.76 -8.20 -4.16
C GLN A 222 -3.83 -7.00 -4.07
N GLN A 223 -4.36 -5.81 -4.40
CA GLN A 223 -3.69 -4.52 -4.18
C GLN A 223 -4.17 -3.87 -2.89
N GLY A 224 -3.35 -2.97 -2.38
CA GLY A 224 -3.55 -2.23 -1.15
C GLY A 224 -4.14 -0.85 -1.40
N GLY A 225 -3.95 0.03 -0.44
CA GLY A 225 -4.35 1.42 -0.52
C GLY A 225 -4.19 2.14 0.81
N VAL A 226 -4.57 3.41 0.83
CA VAL A 226 -4.61 4.20 2.07
C VAL A 226 -5.87 5.06 2.10
N LEU A 227 -6.43 5.22 3.29
CA LEU A 227 -7.57 6.07 3.58
C LEU A 227 -7.20 7.02 4.72
N VAL A 228 -7.76 8.23 4.71
CA VAL A 228 -7.63 9.19 5.81
C VAL A 228 -9.03 9.63 6.22
N PHE A 229 -9.33 9.53 7.51
CA PHE A 229 -10.63 9.86 8.09
C PHE A 229 -10.52 10.95 9.15
N LYS A 230 -11.53 11.82 9.23
CA LYS A 230 -11.85 12.62 10.43
C LYS A 230 -13.22 12.23 10.93
N GLY A 231 -13.29 11.59 12.10
CA GLY A 231 -14.49 10.91 12.54
C GLY A 231 -14.96 9.91 11.48
N LYS A 232 -16.17 10.08 10.96
CA LYS A 232 -16.72 9.29 9.84
C LYS A 232 -16.41 9.87 8.45
N GLU A 233 -15.95 11.11 8.37
CA GLU A 233 -15.70 11.77 7.10
C GLU A 233 -14.43 11.21 6.47
N LEU A 234 -14.57 10.68 5.25
CA LEU A 234 -13.43 10.24 4.44
C LEU A 234 -12.82 11.45 3.72
N LEU A 235 -11.65 11.87 4.16
CA LEU A 235 -10.94 13.03 3.61
C LEU A 235 -10.12 12.68 2.37
N TYR A 236 -9.54 11.49 2.37
CA TYR A 236 -8.68 10.99 1.31
C TYR A 236 -8.83 9.49 1.15
N ALA A 237 -8.80 9.03 -0.10
CA ALA A 237 -8.72 7.63 -0.43
C ALA A 237 -7.84 7.39 -1.65
N ARG A 238 -7.02 6.34 -1.61
CA ARG A 238 -6.27 5.91 -2.78
C ARG A 238 -6.18 4.40 -2.81
N LYS A 239 -6.49 3.85 -3.97
CA LYS A 239 -6.24 2.45 -4.31
C LYS A 239 -4.85 2.38 -4.94
N ASP A 240 -4.02 1.44 -4.49
CA ASP A 240 -2.71 1.26 -5.10
C ASP A 240 -2.89 0.68 -6.50
N GLU A 241 -2.31 1.32 -7.52
CA GLU A 241 -2.51 0.85 -8.89
C GLU A 241 -1.81 -0.48 -9.12
N GLY A 242 -0.71 -0.76 -8.43
CA GLY A 242 0.04 -2.01 -8.54
C GLY A 242 0.96 -2.26 -7.35
N THR A 243 1.77 -3.32 -7.46
CA THR A 243 2.71 -3.73 -6.42
C THR A 243 3.70 -2.60 -6.10
N GLY A 244 3.67 -2.11 -4.86
CA GLY A 244 4.58 -1.06 -4.41
C GLY A 244 4.22 0.35 -4.89
N ASP A 245 3.04 0.55 -5.49
CA ASP A 245 2.52 1.88 -5.82
C ASP A 245 1.86 2.55 -4.60
N HIS A 246 2.57 2.62 -3.48
CA HIS A 246 2.05 3.21 -2.24
C HIS A 246 1.91 4.74 -2.35
N ALA A 247 1.00 5.31 -1.56
CA ALA A 247 0.80 6.75 -1.53
C ALA A 247 2.04 7.43 -0.92
N PRO A 248 2.44 8.61 -1.39
CA PRO A 248 3.51 9.36 -0.75
C PRO A 248 3.12 9.70 0.70
N LEU A 249 3.88 9.22 1.69
CA LEU A 249 3.52 9.39 3.10
C LEU A 249 3.57 10.86 3.55
N ASP A 250 4.42 11.67 2.91
CA ASP A 250 4.44 13.12 3.16
C ASP A 250 3.11 13.79 2.77
N GLU A 251 2.46 13.35 1.69
CA GLU A 251 1.13 13.83 1.29
C GLU A 251 0.07 13.45 2.34
N ILE A 252 0.15 12.23 2.89
CA ILE A 252 -0.74 11.76 3.94
C ILE A 252 -0.59 12.60 5.21
N LEU A 253 0.65 12.86 5.64
CA LEU A 253 0.95 13.72 6.78
C LEU A 253 0.42 15.14 6.55
N ASP A 254 0.65 15.69 5.35
CA ASP A 254 0.15 17.01 4.96
C ASP A 254 -1.37 17.13 5.06
N ILE A 255 -2.10 16.09 4.65
CA ILE A 255 -3.57 16.05 4.76
C ILE A 255 -3.97 16.07 6.24
N CYS A 256 -3.33 15.26 7.09
CA CYS A 256 -3.59 15.24 8.52
C CYS A 256 -3.34 16.60 9.19
N CYS A 257 -2.23 17.28 8.86
CA CYS A 257 -1.87 18.57 9.47
C CYS A 257 -2.76 19.75 9.01
N LYS A 258 -3.34 19.69 7.80
CA LYS A 258 -4.15 20.80 7.23
C LYS A 258 -5.57 20.86 7.80
N VAL A 259 -5.99 19.84 8.53
CA VAL A 259 -7.34 19.75 9.10
C VAL A 259 -7.29 20.30 10.51
N PRO A 260 -7.99 21.41 10.83
CA PRO A 260 -7.97 21.97 12.18
C PRO A 260 -8.47 20.93 13.20
N ALA A 261 -7.76 20.82 14.33
CA ALA A 261 -8.33 20.22 15.53
C ALA A 261 -9.61 20.98 15.89
N ALA A 262 -10.68 20.25 16.20
CA ALA A 262 -11.97 20.84 16.56
C ALA A 262 -11.89 21.55 17.93
#